data_AF-A0A060BSY4-F1
#
_entry.id   AF-A0A060BSY4-F1
#
_cell.length_a   1.000
_cell.length_b   1.000
_cell.length_c   1.000
_cell.angle_alpha   90.00
_cell.angle_beta   90.00
_cell.angle_gamma   90.00
#
_symmetry.space_group_name_H-M   'P 1'
#
loop_
_entity.id
_entity.type
_entity.pdbx_description
1 polymer ?
#
loop_
_entity_poly.entity_id
_entity_poly.type
_entity_poly.pdbx_seq_one_letter_code
_entity_poly.pdbx_strand_id
1 'polypeptide(L)'
;MPVSAAAASGTSTSSYNYGEALQKSIMFYEFQRSGAKSADQRNNWRGDSGMSDGSDVGLDLTGGYYDAGDHVKFNLPMSYTSTMLAWAAVVNKSALTSDGQYS
;
A
#
# COMPACT_ATOMS: atom_id res chain seq x y z
N MET A 1 -4.82 30.00 17.26
CA MET A 1 -4.71 28.71 16.56
C MET A 1 -6.10 28.10 16.52
N PRO A 2 -6.71 27.89 15.35
CA PRO A 2 -8.09 27.40 15.24
C PRO A 2 -8.22 25.96 15.72
N VAL A 3 -9.36 25.67 16.34
CA VAL A 3 -9.77 24.37 16.89
C VAL A 3 -9.95 23.33 15.78
N SER A 4 -9.32 22.18 15.95
CA SER A 4 -9.51 21.03 15.06
C SER A 4 -10.97 20.55 15.14
N ALA A 5 -11.65 20.49 14.01
CA ALA A 5 -13.03 20.00 13.94
C ALA A 5 -13.04 18.52 14.33
N ALA A 6 -13.83 18.17 15.35
CA ALA A 6 -14.09 16.77 15.70
C ALA A 6 -14.74 16.07 14.51
N ALA A 7 -14.11 15.02 14.00
CA ALA A 7 -14.72 14.14 13.02
C ALA A 7 -16.01 13.57 13.61
N ALA A 8 -17.09 13.61 12.85
CA ALA A 8 -18.39 13.10 13.27
C ALA A 8 -18.28 11.60 13.60
N SER A 9 -18.49 11.25 14.87
CA SER A 9 -18.64 9.87 15.32
C SER A 9 -19.96 9.30 14.79
N GLY A 10 -19.94 8.80 13.56
CA GLY A 10 -20.95 7.84 13.12
C GLY A 10 -20.82 6.60 13.99
N THR A 11 -21.90 6.21 14.67
CA THR A 11 -21.95 5.00 15.49
C THR A 11 -21.68 3.81 14.57
N SER A 12 -20.45 3.27 14.58
CA SER A 12 -20.14 2.06 13.84
C SER A 12 -20.95 0.92 14.47
N THR A 13 -21.93 0.40 13.75
CA THR A 13 -22.73 -0.77 14.17
C THR A 13 -21.93 -2.07 14.18
N SER A 14 -20.66 -2.02 13.77
CA SER A 14 -19.73 -3.15 13.75
C SER A 14 -18.98 -3.28 15.07
N SER A 15 -18.73 -4.52 15.48
CA SER A 15 -17.81 -4.87 16.58
C SER A 15 -16.33 -4.60 16.24
N TYR A 16 -16.01 -4.23 14.99
CA TYR A 16 -14.65 -4.01 14.50
C TYR A 16 -14.52 -2.68 13.75
N ASN A 17 -13.36 -2.03 13.90
CA ASN A 17 -12.99 -0.83 13.14
C ASN A 17 -12.45 -1.21 11.75
N TYR A 18 -13.35 -1.32 10.77
CA TYR A 18 -12.97 -1.68 9.40
C TYR A 18 -12.17 -0.60 8.67
N GLY A 19 -12.33 0.67 9.02
CA GLY A 19 -11.52 1.76 8.45
C GLY A 19 -10.05 1.63 8.85
N GLU A 20 -9.78 1.31 10.12
CA GLU A 20 -8.40 1.02 10.59
C GLU A 20 -7.82 -0.25 9.95
N ALA A 21 -8.64 -1.31 9.83
CA ALA A 21 -8.21 -2.54 9.15
C ALA A 21 -7.84 -2.28 7.69
N LEU A 22 -8.66 -1.51 6.97
CA LEU A 22 -8.41 -1.11 5.58
C LEU A 22 -7.14 -0.28 5.45
N GLN A 23 -6.97 0.75 6.29
CA GLN A 23 -5.78 1.59 6.32
C GLN A 23 -4.50 0.75 6.48
N LYS A 24 -4.48 -0.18 7.45
CA LYS A 24 -3.33 -1.06 7.71
C LYS A 24 -3.11 -2.07 6.59
N SER A 25 -4.19 -2.58 5.98
CA SER A 25 -4.10 -3.49 4.84
C SER A 25 -3.48 -2.82 3.61
N ILE A 26 -3.76 -1.54 3.37
CA ILE A 26 -3.09 -0.77 2.30
C ILE A 26 -1.64 -0.48 2.67
N MET A 27 -1.39 -0.09 3.93
CA MET A 27 -0.04 0.18 4.43
C MET A 27 0.89 -1.05 4.33
N PHE A 28 0.36 -2.27 4.46
CA PHE A 28 1.11 -3.51 4.26
C PHE A 28 1.88 -3.52 2.93
N TYR A 29 1.30 -3.01 1.84
CA TYR A 29 2.00 -2.98 0.55
C TYR A 29 3.20 -2.00 0.54
N GLU A 30 3.21 -0.95 1.36
CA GLU A 30 4.42 -0.11 1.53
C GLU A 30 5.58 -0.91 2.12
N PHE A 31 5.29 -1.89 2.97
CA PHE A 31 6.28 -2.76 3.58
C PHE A 31 6.83 -3.81 2.62
N GLN A 32 6.16 -4.05 1.49
CA GLN A 32 6.61 -4.98 0.46
C GLN A 32 7.39 -4.30 -0.67
N ARG A 33 7.41 -2.95 -0.76
CA ARG A 33 8.08 -2.22 -1.86
C ARG A 33 9.56 -2.58 -1.99
N SER A 34 10.03 -3.02 -3.15
CA SER A 34 11.45 -3.14 -3.48
C SER A 34 11.93 -1.90 -4.25
N GLY A 35 13.24 -1.78 -4.52
CA GLY A 35 13.85 -0.64 -5.20
C GLY A 35 14.25 0.49 -4.25
N ALA A 36 14.41 1.68 -4.84
CA ALA A 36 14.74 2.90 -4.11
C ALA A 36 13.61 3.27 -3.14
N LYS A 37 13.97 3.72 -1.94
CA LYS A 37 13.03 4.19 -0.94
C LYS A 37 12.23 5.37 -1.49
N SER A 38 10.92 5.19 -1.51
CA SER A 38 10.01 6.25 -1.94
C SER A 38 10.00 7.41 -0.94
N ALA A 39 9.87 8.64 -1.46
CA ALA A 39 9.84 9.86 -0.64
C ALA A 39 8.59 9.96 0.26
N ASP A 40 7.51 9.27 -0.12
CA ASP A 40 6.24 9.21 0.64
C ASP A 40 6.25 8.16 1.77
N GLN A 41 7.37 7.47 1.98
CA GLN A 41 7.40 6.33 2.89
C GLN A 41 7.18 6.74 4.35
N ARG A 42 6.12 6.21 4.95
CA ARG A 42 5.69 6.53 6.32
C ARG A 42 6.48 5.83 7.41
N ASN A 43 7.14 4.71 7.07
CA ASN A 43 7.89 3.90 8.02
C ASN A 43 9.39 4.25 8.05
N ASN A 44 10.03 3.98 9.20
CA ASN A 44 11.43 4.30 9.48
C ASN A 44 12.38 3.08 9.45
N TRP A 45 11.90 1.92 9.01
CA TRP A 45 12.65 0.65 9.09
C TRP A 45 12.88 -0.04 7.74
N ARG A 46 12.10 0.27 6.69
CA ARG A 46 12.44 -0.10 5.31
C ARG A 46 13.40 0.94 4.69
N GLY A 47 14.28 0.49 3.81
CA GLY A 47 15.23 1.32 3.05
C GLY A 47 15.36 0.83 1.61
N ASP A 48 16.37 1.36 0.89
CA ASP A 48 16.70 0.92 -0.47
C ASP A 48 17.02 -0.58 -0.50
N SER A 49 16.50 -1.30 -1.49
CA SER A 49 16.69 -2.74 -1.63
C SER A 49 16.57 -3.19 -3.10
N GLY A 50 17.20 -4.29 -3.50
CA GLY A 50 17.10 -4.79 -4.88
C GLY A 50 17.63 -3.81 -5.95
N MET A 51 18.59 -2.94 -5.60
CA MET A 51 19.04 -1.85 -6.48
C MET A 51 19.81 -2.30 -7.73
N SER A 52 20.17 -3.57 -7.80
CA SER A 52 20.85 -4.18 -8.95
C SER A 52 19.93 -5.10 -9.77
N ASP A 53 18.63 -5.14 -9.46
CA ASP A 53 17.66 -6.00 -10.16
C ASP A 53 17.65 -5.68 -11.66
N GLY A 54 17.93 -6.69 -12.49
CA GLY A 54 17.98 -6.58 -13.96
C GLY A 54 19.36 -6.24 -14.54
N SER A 55 20.35 -5.94 -13.70
CA SER A 55 21.72 -5.63 -14.17
C SER A 55 22.38 -6.78 -14.94
N ASP A 56 22.02 -8.02 -14.62
CA ASP A 56 22.46 -9.25 -15.28
C ASP A 56 21.94 -9.39 -16.72
N VAL A 57 20.84 -8.70 -17.04
CA VAL A 57 20.24 -8.64 -18.39
C VAL A 57 20.31 -7.24 -19.01
N GLY A 58 21.02 -6.31 -18.38
CA GLY A 58 21.21 -4.95 -18.89
C GLY A 58 19.94 -4.09 -18.86
N LEU A 59 19.00 -4.37 -17.96
CA LEU A 59 17.76 -3.62 -17.78
C LEU A 59 17.65 -3.08 -16.35
N ASP A 60 16.92 -1.98 -16.19
CA ASP A 60 16.45 -1.58 -14.86
C ASP A 60 15.16 -2.34 -14.55
N LEU A 61 15.27 -3.34 -13.68
CA LEU A 61 14.13 -4.08 -13.15
C LEU A 61 13.94 -3.78 -11.67
N THR A 62 14.44 -2.66 -11.14
CA THR A 62 14.21 -2.26 -9.74
C THR A 62 12.73 -1.92 -9.50
N GLY A 63 12.32 -1.84 -8.22
CA GLY A 63 10.93 -1.52 -7.87
C GLY A 63 10.02 -2.75 -7.70
N GLY A 64 8.71 -2.51 -7.70
CA GLY A 64 7.69 -3.56 -7.48
C GLY A 64 7.55 -3.98 -6.02
N TYR A 65 7.00 -5.16 -5.79
CA TYR A 65 6.76 -5.72 -4.46
C TYR A 65 7.43 -7.08 -4.26
N TYR A 66 7.96 -7.34 -3.07
CA TYR A 66 8.29 -8.69 -2.63
C TYR A 66 7.01 -9.50 -2.41
N ASP A 67 7.01 -10.75 -2.87
CA ASP A 67 5.79 -11.57 -2.99
C ASP A 67 5.19 -11.94 -1.62
N ALA A 68 6.02 -12.36 -0.67
CA ALA A 68 5.57 -12.79 0.64
C ALA A 68 6.56 -12.39 1.76
N GLY A 69 7.01 -13.37 2.56
CA GLY A 69 8.05 -13.18 3.58
C GLY A 69 9.48 -13.33 3.05
N ASP A 70 9.63 -13.54 1.75
CA ASP A 70 10.88 -13.63 1.03
C ASP A 70 11.16 -12.34 0.24
N HIS A 71 12.12 -12.39 -0.69
CA HIS A 71 12.54 -11.23 -1.49
C HIS A 71 12.45 -11.47 -3.00
N VAL A 72 11.77 -12.53 -3.46
CA VAL A 72 11.55 -12.75 -4.88
C VAL A 72 10.37 -11.90 -5.37
N LYS A 73 10.49 -11.39 -6.60
CA LYS A 73 9.45 -10.64 -7.29
C LYS A 73 8.72 -11.56 -8.27
N PHE A 74 7.75 -12.30 -7.76
CA PHE A 74 6.89 -13.14 -8.59
C PHE A 74 5.81 -12.29 -9.27
N ASN A 75 5.97 -12.03 -10.57
CA ASN A 75 5.10 -11.09 -11.28
C ASN A 75 3.64 -11.56 -11.41
N LEU A 76 3.37 -12.86 -11.41
CA LEU A 76 2.00 -13.38 -11.49
C LEU A 76 1.15 -12.96 -10.26
N PRO A 77 1.53 -13.30 -9.01
CA PRO A 77 0.81 -12.82 -7.82
C PRO A 77 0.90 -11.30 -7.63
N MET A 78 2.02 -10.65 -8.02
CA MET A 78 2.15 -9.19 -7.96
C MET A 78 1.11 -8.48 -8.85
N SER A 79 1.00 -8.89 -10.12
CA SER A 79 0.06 -8.28 -11.07
C SER A 79 -1.40 -8.59 -10.72
N TYR A 80 -1.68 -9.80 -10.23
CA TYR A 80 -2.99 -10.14 -9.66
C TYR A 80 -3.36 -9.17 -8.52
N THR A 81 -2.44 -8.95 -7.59
CA THR A 81 -2.65 -8.07 -6.43
C THR A 81 -2.94 -6.64 -6.87
N SER A 82 -2.14 -6.08 -7.78
CA SER A 82 -2.40 -4.73 -8.33
C SER A 82 -3.75 -4.64 -9.04
N THR A 83 -4.14 -5.68 -9.77
CA THR A 83 -5.45 -5.74 -10.44
C THR A 83 -6.60 -5.75 -9.43
N MET A 84 -6.49 -6.54 -8.35
CA MET A 84 -7.51 -6.59 -7.31
C MET A 84 -7.62 -5.28 -6.52
N LEU A 85 -6.49 -4.63 -6.23
CA LEU A 85 -6.48 -3.30 -5.60
C LEU A 85 -7.13 -2.23 -6.49
N ALA A 86 -6.81 -2.23 -7.78
CA ALA A 86 -7.43 -1.32 -8.75
C ALA A 86 -8.92 -1.59 -8.88
N TRP A 87 -9.34 -2.86 -8.94
CA TRP A 87 -10.74 -3.23 -8.99
C TRP A 87 -11.50 -2.79 -7.73
N ALA A 88 -10.92 -3.00 -6.55
CA ALA A 88 -11.48 -2.51 -5.29
C ALA A 88 -11.64 -0.98 -5.29
N ALA A 89 -10.66 -0.25 -5.83
CA ALA A 89 -10.71 1.20 -5.98
C ALA A 89 -11.81 1.68 -6.93
N VAL A 90 -12.03 0.96 -8.03
CA VAL A 90 -13.11 1.26 -8.98
C VAL A 90 -14.49 0.99 -8.37
N VAL A 91 -14.68 -0.14 -7.70
CA VAL A 91 -15.98 -0.55 -7.16
C VAL A 91 -16.36 0.21 -5.89
N ASN A 92 -15.39 0.53 -5.03
CA ASN A 92 -15.64 1.09 -3.69
C ASN A 92 -15.04 2.49 -3.51
N LYS A 93 -14.97 3.29 -4.58
CA LYS A 93 -14.35 4.63 -4.56
C LYS A 93 -14.88 5.52 -3.43
N SER A 94 -16.20 5.55 -3.21
CA SER A 94 -16.81 6.37 -2.17
C SER A 94 -16.35 5.99 -0.77
N ALA A 95 -16.26 4.70 -0.47
CA ALA A 95 -15.78 4.19 0.83
C ALA A 95 -14.29 4.50 1.04
N LEU A 96 -13.46 4.26 0.03
CA LEU A 96 -12.04 4.61 0.12
C LEU A 96 -11.82 6.11 0.30
N THR A 97 -12.67 6.94 -0.33
CA THR A 97 -12.63 8.40 -0.15
C THR A 97 -13.07 8.80 1.27
N SER A 98 -14.16 8.23 1.81
CA SER A 98 -14.62 8.54 3.17
C SER A 98 -13.62 8.14 4.24
N ASP A 99 -12.90 7.04 4.01
CA ASP A 99 -11.89 6.53 4.95
C ASP A 99 -10.50 7.19 4.74
N GLY A 100 -10.40 8.16 3.84
CA GLY A 100 -9.15 8.86 3.53
C GLY A 100 -8.05 7.97 2.94
N GLN A 101 -8.45 6.87 2.28
CA GLN A 101 -7.57 5.88 1.64
C GLN A 101 -7.55 6.00 0.10
N TYR A 102 -8.16 7.04 -0.47
CA TYR A 102 -8.15 7.36 -1.89
C TYR A 102 -7.53 8.74 -2.11
N SER A 103 -6.51 8.85 -2.96
CA SER A 103 -5.79 10.09 -3.29
C SER A 103 -5.97 10.48 -4.75
#